data_AF-A0A442HNI6-F1
#
_entry.id   AF-A0A442HNI6-F1
#
_cell.length_a   1.000
_cell.length_b   1.000
_cell.length_c   1.000
_cell.angle_alpha   90.00
_cell.angle_beta   90.00
_cell.angle_gamma   90.00
#
_symmetry.space_group_name_H-M   'P 1'
#
loop_
_entity.id
_entity.type
_entity.pdbx_description
1 polymer ?
#
loop_
_entity_poly.entity_id
_entity_poly.type
_entity_poly.pdbx_seq_one_letter_code
_entity_poly.pdbx_strand_id
1 'polypeptide(L)'
;MNGKKPYPYPPHANRELEMMLAGAKPFAMFAHERVDGFEKSDALANQDFATHVANGTLSEHLRTFEAKGPGGTRLNIDYYFYAREGEAWRVEAFSLLLELLHRGAWCPQLEWLSGKLLGYTDEQNRHHLSRTYPSDQLAHINF
;
A
#
# COMPACT_ATOMS: atom_id res chain seq x y z
N MET A 1 17.20 -19.63 2.25
CA MET A 1 16.01 -19.12 2.96
C MET A 1 16.43 -17.87 3.71
N ASN A 2 15.97 -16.68 3.31
CA ASN A 2 16.44 -15.41 3.88
C ASN A 2 15.99 -15.28 5.35
N GLY A 3 16.95 -15.26 6.27
CA GLY A 3 16.77 -15.25 7.73
C GLY A 3 16.24 -13.94 8.33
N LYS A 4 15.22 -13.32 7.73
CA LYS A 4 14.56 -12.16 8.33
C LYS A 4 13.72 -12.63 9.53
N LYS A 5 13.94 -12.02 10.71
CA LYS A 5 13.12 -12.25 11.91
C LYS A 5 11.62 -12.13 11.57
N PRO A 6 10.72 -12.90 12.20
CA PRO A 6 9.29 -12.72 12.01
C PRO A 6 8.85 -11.31 12.44
N TYR A 7 7.69 -10.86 11.96
CA TYR A 7 7.06 -9.66 12.51
C TYR A 7 6.52 -9.98 13.91
N PRO A 8 6.67 -9.07 14.89
CA PRO A 8 6.08 -9.21 16.22
C PRO A 8 4.58 -8.87 16.22
N TYR A 9 4.02 -8.52 15.06
CA TYR A 9 2.62 -8.23 14.84
C TYR A 9 2.14 -8.93 13.55
N PRO A 10 0.84 -9.24 13.43
CA PRO A 10 0.30 -9.75 12.18
C PRO A 10 0.35 -8.65 11.09
N PRO A 11 0.81 -8.94 9.86
CA PRO A 11 0.73 -8.00 8.75
C PRO A 11 -0.69 -7.52 8.47
N HIS A 12 -0.82 -6.34 7.86
CA HIS A 12 -2.14 -5.82 7.43
C HIS A 12 -2.69 -6.55 6.20
N ALA A 13 -1.82 -7.24 5.44
CA ALA A 13 -2.17 -7.94 4.22
C ALA A 13 -3.30 -8.95 4.42
N ASN A 14 -4.27 -8.96 3.51
CA ASN A 14 -5.49 -9.80 3.52
C ASN A 14 -6.42 -9.56 4.72
N ARG A 15 -6.22 -8.47 5.45
CA ARG A 15 -7.01 -8.05 6.62
C ARG A 15 -7.39 -6.58 6.55
N GLU A 16 -7.12 -5.93 5.43
CA GLU A 16 -7.27 -4.49 5.28
C GLU A 16 -8.71 -4.07 5.50
N LEU A 17 -9.68 -4.78 4.94
CA LEU A 17 -11.09 -4.46 5.10
C LEU A 17 -11.51 -4.58 6.57
N GLU A 18 -11.21 -5.70 7.22
CA GLU A 18 -11.49 -5.93 8.66
C GLU A 18 -10.91 -4.78 9.50
N MET A 19 -9.64 -4.44 9.28
CA MET A 19 -8.95 -3.39 10.02
C MET A 19 -9.51 -2.00 9.74
N MET A 20 -9.97 -1.73 8.50
CA MET A 20 -10.59 -0.46 8.15
C MET A 20 -11.96 -0.31 8.81
N LEU A 21 -12.77 -1.36 8.84
CA LEU A 21 -14.07 -1.36 9.51
C LEU A 21 -13.94 -1.26 11.03
N ALA A 22 -12.92 -1.87 11.62
CA ALA A 22 -12.56 -1.71 13.04
C ALA A 22 -11.93 -0.35 13.36
N GLY A 23 -11.65 0.48 12.34
CA GLY A 23 -11.06 1.79 12.47
C GLY A 23 -9.56 1.82 12.79
N ALA A 24 -8.90 0.67 12.82
CA ALA A 24 -7.46 0.54 13.06
C ALA A 24 -6.62 0.90 11.82
N LYS A 25 -7.20 0.83 10.62
CA LYS A 25 -6.54 1.19 9.35
C LYS A 25 -7.32 2.31 8.66
N PRO A 26 -6.70 3.46 8.33
CA PRO A 26 -7.40 4.58 7.68
C PRO A 26 -7.55 4.39 6.17
N PHE A 27 -6.66 3.60 5.56
CA PHE A 27 -6.44 3.59 4.12
C PHE A 27 -5.85 2.26 3.65
N ALA A 28 -6.38 1.74 2.54
CA ALA A 28 -5.85 0.57 1.85
C ALA A 28 -5.58 0.90 0.39
N MET A 29 -4.58 0.23 -0.18
CA MET A 29 -4.20 0.34 -1.58
C MET A 29 -3.90 -1.07 -2.09
N PHE A 30 -4.41 -1.37 -3.28
CA PHE A 30 -4.16 -2.63 -3.98
C PHE A 30 -3.70 -2.31 -5.39
N ALA A 31 -2.62 -2.96 -5.82
CA ALA A 31 -2.13 -2.88 -7.19
C ALA A 31 -2.67 -4.07 -7.99
N HIS A 32 -3.15 -3.79 -9.19
CA HIS A 32 -3.72 -4.74 -10.12
C HIS A 32 -3.06 -4.53 -11.48
N GLU A 33 -2.21 -5.47 -11.87
CA GLU A 33 -1.66 -5.51 -13.23
C GLU A 33 -2.74 -6.06 -14.15
N ARG A 34 -3.09 -5.33 -15.22
CA ARG A 34 -4.12 -5.74 -16.19
C ARG A 34 -3.58 -6.86 -17.09
N VAL A 35 -3.55 -8.08 -16.58
CA VAL A 35 -3.21 -9.30 -17.32
C VAL A 35 -4.42 -10.21 -17.44
N ASP A 36 -4.55 -10.90 -18.57
CA ASP A 36 -5.67 -11.80 -18.83
C ASP A 36 -5.80 -12.87 -17.72
N GLY A 37 -7.02 -13.03 -17.19
CA GLY A 37 -7.32 -14.00 -16.14
C GLY A 37 -6.97 -13.57 -14.72
N PHE A 38 -6.52 -12.32 -14.52
CA PHE A 38 -6.41 -11.71 -13.21
C PHE A 38 -7.50 -10.64 -13.10
N GLU A 39 -8.36 -10.75 -12.09
CA GLU A 39 -9.48 -9.85 -11.87
C GLU A 39 -9.21 -8.92 -10.69
N LYS A 40 -9.98 -7.83 -10.57
CA LYS A 40 -9.92 -6.91 -9.41
C LYS A 40 -10.07 -7.68 -8.08
N SER A 41 -10.98 -8.66 -8.02
CA SER A 41 -11.22 -9.46 -6.81
C SER A 41 -9.98 -10.22 -6.34
N ASP A 42 -9.13 -10.66 -7.27
CA ASP A 42 -7.89 -11.36 -6.95
C ASP A 42 -6.90 -10.41 -6.26
N ALA A 43 -6.78 -9.18 -6.77
CA ALA A 43 -5.97 -8.14 -6.15
C ALA A 43 -6.47 -7.75 -4.74
N LEU A 44 -7.78 -7.81 -4.50
CA LEU A 44 -8.39 -7.54 -3.20
C LEU A 44 -8.36 -8.74 -2.23
N ALA A 45 -7.78 -9.87 -2.64
CA ALA A 45 -7.84 -11.13 -1.91
C ALA A 45 -9.28 -11.53 -1.53
N ASN A 46 -10.23 -11.28 -2.43
CA ASN A 46 -11.67 -11.53 -2.26
C ASN A 46 -12.33 -10.79 -1.08
N GLN A 47 -11.72 -9.72 -0.57
CA GLN A 47 -12.34 -8.85 0.44
C GLN A 47 -13.47 -8.02 -0.20
N ASP A 48 -14.67 -8.05 0.38
CA ASP A 48 -15.85 -7.36 -0.14
C ASP A 48 -15.87 -5.86 0.22
N PHE A 49 -14.97 -5.09 -0.39
CA PHE A 49 -14.99 -3.63 -0.25
C PHE A 49 -16.24 -3.00 -0.90
N ALA A 50 -16.80 -3.63 -1.93
CA ALA A 50 -17.90 -3.09 -2.73
C ALA A 50 -19.14 -2.82 -1.87
N THR A 51 -19.51 -3.75 -0.98
CA THR A 51 -20.63 -3.56 -0.04
C THR A 51 -20.44 -2.33 0.85
N HIS A 52 -19.23 -2.11 1.36
CA HIS A 52 -18.94 -1.00 2.28
C HIS A 52 -18.80 0.35 1.56
N VAL A 53 -18.44 0.33 0.28
CA VAL A 53 -18.47 1.52 -0.59
C VAL A 53 -19.91 1.89 -0.93
N ALA A 54 -20.74 0.93 -1.32
CA ALA A 54 -22.16 1.16 -1.62
C ALA A 54 -22.94 1.73 -0.42
N ASN A 55 -22.58 1.30 0.79
CA ASN A 55 -23.16 1.80 2.04
C ASN A 55 -22.55 3.15 2.52
N GLY A 56 -21.59 3.72 1.79
CA GLY A 56 -20.94 5.00 2.12
C GLY A 56 -19.98 4.94 3.31
N THR A 57 -19.65 3.75 3.82
CA THR A 57 -18.68 3.58 4.93
C THR A 57 -17.24 3.84 4.47
N LEU A 58 -16.94 3.48 3.23
CA LEU A 58 -15.64 3.66 2.58
C LEU A 58 -15.85 4.38 1.24
N SER A 59 -14.81 5.07 0.78
CA SER A 59 -14.75 5.59 -0.60
C SER A 59 -13.74 4.79 -1.41
N GLU A 60 -14.09 4.43 -2.66
CA GLU A 60 -13.19 3.81 -3.63
C GLU A 60 -12.64 4.85 -4.62
N HIS A 61 -11.35 4.74 -4.95
CA HIS A 61 -10.69 5.56 -5.96
C HIS A 61 -9.79 4.70 -6.83
N LEU A 62 -9.80 4.94 -8.14
CA LEU A 62 -8.93 4.27 -9.11
C LEU A 62 -7.90 5.26 -9.66
N ARG A 63 -6.64 4.84 -9.76
CA ARG A 63 -5.61 5.51 -10.57
C ARG A 63 -4.89 4.47 -11.40
N THR A 64 -4.58 4.78 -12.65
CA THR A 64 -3.82 3.91 -13.54
C THR A 64 -2.47 4.54 -13.84
N PHE A 65 -1.39 3.78 -13.69
CA PHE A 65 -0.03 4.20 -14.03
C PHE A 65 0.55 3.32 -15.13
N GLU A 66 1.22 3.93 -16.10
CA GLU A 66 2.06 3.21 -17.07
C GLU A 66 3.41 2.88 -16.40
N ALA A 67 3.77 1.61 -16.39
CA ALA A 67 5.06 1.11 -15.91
C ALA A 67 5.82 0.44 -17.05
N LYS A 68 7.16 0.45 -16.96
CA LYS A 68 8.02 -0.31 -17.86
C LYS A 68 8.26 -1.69 -17.27
N GLY A 69 7.74 -2.71 -17.95
CA GLY A 69 7.98 -4.11 -17.65
C GLY A 69 9.33 -4.62 -18.18
N PRO A 70 9.63 -5.91 -17.94
CA PRO A 70 10.83 -6.56 -18.46
C PRO A 70 10.94 -6.42 -19.99
N GLY A 71 12.13 -6.07 -20.48
CA GLY A 71 12.35 -5.90 -21.93
C GLY A 71 11.72 -4.65 -22.54
N GLY A 72 11.22 -3.72 -21.72
CA GLY A 72 10.64 -2.45 -22.19
C GLY A 72 9.17 -2.53 -22.60
N THR A 73 8.48 -3.61 -22.25
CA THR A 73 7.02 -3.70 -22.39
C THR A 73 6.35 -2.60 -21.58
N ARG A 74 5.25 -2.04 -22.10
CA ARG A 74 4.43 -1.10 -21.35
C ARG A 74 3.36 -1.88 -20.61
N LEU A 75 3.30 -1.72 -19.30
CA LEU A 75 2.32 -2.33 -18.42
C LEU A 75 1.42 -1.23 -17.86
N ASN A 76 0.12 -1.49 -17.78
CA ASN A 76 -0.80 -0.61 -17.06
C ASN A 76 -1.10 -1.26 -15.71
N ILE A 77 -0.82 -0.51 -14.64
CA ILE A 77 -1.09 -0.93 -13.27
C ILE A 77 -2.21 -0.06 -12.73
N ASP A 78 -3.31 -0.70 -12.36
CA ASP A 78 -4.41 -0.08 -11.64
C ASP A 78 -4.14 -0.12 -10.15
N TYR A 79 -4.28 1.04 -9.50
CA TYR A 79 -4.22 1.17 -8.06
C TYR A 79 -5.62 1.49 -7.56
N TYR A 80 -6.19 0.54 -6.83
CA TYR A 80 -7.46 0.67 -6.13
C TYR A 80 -7.19 1.15 -4.71
N PHE A 81 -7.69 2.34 -4.40
CA PHE A 81 -7.59 2.93 -3.07
C PHE A 81 -8.92 2.88 -2.37
N TYR A 82 -8.89 2.52 -1.09
CA TYR A 82 -10.03 2.62 -0.20
C TYR A 82 -9.67 3.50 0.98
N ALA A 83 -10.51 4.49 1.27
CA ALA A 83 -10.33 5.40 2.38
C ALA A 83 -11.57 5.39 3.28
N ARG A 84 -11.35 5.50 4.59
CA ARG A 84 -12.41 5.81 5.54
C ARG A 84 -12.86 7.27 5.38
N GLU A 85 -14.01 7.59 5.95
CA GLU A 85 -14.49 8.98 6.04
C GLU A 85 -13.41 9.91 6.62
N GLY A 86 -13.19 11.05 5.97
CA GLY A 86 -12.16 12.02 6.35
C GLY A 86 -10.71 11.66 5.97
N GLU A 87 -10.45 10.44 5.48
CA GLU A 87 -9.09 9.96 5.16
C GLU A 87 -8.76 9.99 3.65
N ALA A 88 -9.68 10.50 2.82
CA ALA A 88 -9.52 10.57 1.36
C ALA A 88 -8.30 11.38 0.91
N TRP A 89 -7.78 12.29 1.74
CA TRP A 89 -6.54 13.02 1.47
C TRP A 89 -5.33 12.09 1.24
N ARG A 90 -5.36 10.87 1.81
CA ARG A 90 -4.32 9.86 1.61
C ARG A 90 -4.26 9.35 0.17
N VAL A 91 -5.37 9.37 -0.57
CA VAL A 91 -5.41 8.97 -1.99
C VAL A 91 -4.46 9.84 -2.80
N GLU A 92 -4.56 11.17 -2.64
CA GLU A 92 -3.73 12.11 -3.39
C GLU A 92 -2.26 12.05 -2.94
N ALA A 93 -2.02 11.98 -1.62
CA ALA A 93 -0.67 11.83 -1.09
C ALA A 93 0.01 10.54 -1.57
N PHE A 94 -0.71 9.43 -1.61
CA PHE A 94 -0.18 8.15 -2.09
C PHE A 94 -0.01 8.15 -3.62
N SER A 95 -0.89 8.84 -4.36
CA SER A 95 -0.75 8.98 -5.81
C SER A 95 0.54 9.72 -6.19
N LEU A 96 0.85 10.81 -5.50
CA LEU A 96 2.13 11.53 -5.67
C LEU A 96 3.34 10.67 -5.30
N LEU A 97 3.22 9.86 -4.24
CA LEU A 97 4.25 8.89 -3.89
C LEU A 97 4.45 7.87 -5.01
N LEU A 98 3.38 7.31 -5.58
CA LEU A 98 3.46 6.37 -6.71
C LEU A 98 4.15 6.98 -7.93
N GLU A 99 3.92 8.26 -8.24
CA GLU A 99 4.65 8.95 -9.33
C GLU A 99 6.17 8.91 -9.12
N LEU A 100 6.64 9.15 -7.89
CA LEU A 100 8.06 9.09 -7.54
C LEU A 100 8.59 7.65 -7.66
N LEU A 101 7.84 6.69 -7.12
CA LEU A 101 8.23 5.27 -7.14
C LEU A 101 8.31 4.73 -8.58
N HIS A 102 7.35 5.08 -9.45
CA HIS A 102 7.35 4.70 -10.86
C HIS A 102 8.48 5.36 -11.67
N ARG A 103 9.05 6.47 -11.19
CA ARG A 103 10.27 7.08 -11.75
C ARG A 103 11.56 6.44 -11.23
N GLY A 104 11.45 5.41 -10.38
CA GLY A 104 12.60 4.67 -9.84
C GLY A 104 13.19 5.25 -8.56
N ALA A 105 12.49 6.18 -7.88
CA ALA A 105 13.01 6.88 -6.70
C ALA A 105 12.93 6.06 -5.39
N TRP A 106 13.20 4.75 -5.41
CA TRP A 106 13.04 3.91 -4.22
C TRP A 106 14.08 4.24 -3.14
N CYS A 107 13.63 4.55 -1.92
CA CYS A 107 14.49 4.70 -0.74
C CYS A 107 13.72 4.41 0.57
N PRO A 108 14.44 4.16 1.69
CA PRO A 108 13.81 3.86 2.98
C PRO A 108 12.81 4.91 3.46
N GLN A 109 13.05 6.19 3.16
CA GLN A 109 12.18 7.31 3.53
C GLN A 109 10.83 7.25 2.79
N LEU A 110 10.84 6.87 1.51
CA LEU A 110 9.60 6.68 0.75
C LEU A 110 8.86 5.41 1.17
N GLU A 111 9.58 4.34 1.55
CA GLU A 111 8.97 3.14 2.12
C GLU A 111 8.33 3.42 3.49
N TRP A 112 8.99 4.22 4.35
CA TRP A 112 8.39 4.74 5.60
C TRP A 112 7.13 5.56 5.31
N LEU A 113 7.19 6.52 4.38
CA LEU A 113 6.05 7.36 4.03
C LEU A 113 4.87 6.51 3.51
N SER A 114 5.14 5.52 2.66
CA SER A 114 4.16 4.53 2.21
C SER A 114 3.48 3.85 3.40
N GLY A 115 4.27 3.35 4.36
CA GLY A 115 3.77 2.73 5.57
C GLY A 115 2.90 3.65 6.41
N LYS A 116 3.32 4.90 6.64
CA LYS A 116 2.54 5.92 7.36
C LYS A 116 1.22 6.25 6.68
N LEU A 117 1.21 6.38 5.35
CA LEU A 117 -0.01 6.62 4.59
C LEU A 117 -0.97 5.42 4.68
N LEU A 118 -0.46 4.20 4.66
CA LEU A 118 -1.25 2.96 4.83
C LEU A 118 -1.71 2.69 6.26
N GLY A 119 -1.30 3.53 7.23
CA GLY A 119 -1.70 3.44 8.63
C GLY A 119 -0.85 2.51 9.48
N TYR A 120 0.37 2.16 9.07
CA TYR A 120 1.31 1.51 9.97
C TYR A 120 1.80 2.51 11.04
N THR A 121 1.89 2.03 12.28
CA THR A 121 2.49 2.77 13.39
C THR A 121 4.00 2.94 13.18
N ASP A 122 4.60 3.86 13.93
CA ASP A 122 6.04 4.10 13.86
C ASP A 122 6.87 2.90 14.31
N GLU A 123 6.38 2.14 15.29
CA GLU A 123 7.01 0.87 15.70
C GLU A 123 6.95 -0.18 14.59
N GLN A 124 5.80 -0.33 13.92
CA GLN A 124 5.66 -1.27 12.80
C GLN A 124 6.56 -0.86 11.63
N ASN A 125 6.60 0.41 11.26
CA ASN A 125 7.50 0.91 10.21
C ASN A 125 8.96 0.70 10.59
N ARG A 126 9.35 0.97 11.84
CA ARG A 126 10.72 0.74 12.33
C ARG A 126 11.11 -0.73 12.22
N HIS A 127 10.23 -1.64 12.61
CA HIS A 127 10.50 -3.08 12.51
C HIS A 127 10.58 -3.54 11.05
N HIS A 128 9.70 -3.04 10.17
CA HIS A 128 9.75 -3.32 8.74
C HIS A 128 11.08 -2.88 8.12
N LEU A 129 11.44 -1.61 8.30
CA LEU A 129 12.62 -1.01 7.69
C LEU A 129 13.92 -1.60 8.22
N SER A 130 14.04 -1.86 9.53
CA SER A 130 15.24 -2.48 10.12
C SER A 130 15.50 -3.91 9.66
N ARG A 131 14.49 -4.59 9.09
CA ARG A 131 14.64 -5.91 8.46
C ARG A 131 15.04 -5.83 6.99
N THR A 132 14.90 -4.66 6.38
CA THR A 132 15.12 -4.44 4.94
C THR A 132 16.40 -3.67 4.68
N TYR A 133 16.74 -2.75 5.57
CA TYR A 133 17.83 -1.80 5.39
C TYR A 133 18.84 -1.85 6.55
N PRO A 134 20.12 -1.55 6.27
CA PRO A 134 21.12 -1.35 7.31
C PRO A 134 20.82 -0.06 8.10
N SER A 135 21.31 0.00 9.34
CA SER A 135 20.94 1.06 10.29
C SER A 135 21.41 2.47 9.89
N ASP A 136 22.51 2.57 9.15
CA ASP A 136 23.03 3.83 8.61
C ASP A 136 22.05 4.50 7.64
N GLN A 137 21.34 3.71 6.83
CA GLN A 137 20.32 4.23 5.91
C GLN A 137 19.04 4.70 6.63
N LEU A 138 18.86 4.32 7.90
CA LEU A 138 17.70 4.68 8.71
C LEU A 138 17.96 5.86 9.65
N ALA A 139 19.21 6.32 9.76
CA ALA A 139 19.64 7.32 10.74
C ALA A 139 18.91 8.68 10.64
N HIS A 140 18.30 8.96 9.49
CA HIS A 140 17.59 10.22 9.22
C HIS A 140 16.06 10.09 9.21
N ILE A 141 15.52 8.91 9.53
CA ILE A 141 14.08 8.68 9.63
C ILE A 141 13.63 8.97 11.07
N ASN A 142 12.81 10.00 11.22
CA ASN A 142 12.14 10.30 12.49
C ASN A 142 10.84 9.51 12.56
N PHE A 143 10.91 8.40 13.28
CA PHE A 143 9.78 7.57 13.67
C PHE A 143 9.05 8.20 14.86
#